data_AF-A0A0M2U614-F1
#
_entry.id   AF-A0A0M2U614-F1
#
_cell.length_a   1.000
_cell.length_b   1.000
_cell.length_c   1.000
_cell.angle_alpha   90.00
_cell.angle_beta   90.00
_cell.angle_gamma   90.00
#
_symmetry.space_group_name_H-M   'P 1'
#
loop_
_entity.id
_entity.type
_entity.pdbx_description
1 polymer ?
#
loop_
_entity_poly.entity_id
_entity_poly.type
_entity_poly.pdbx_seq_one_letter_code
_entity_poly.pdbx_strand_id
1 'polypeptide(L)'
;MRKIMLIAVMALALTFLLSGLAFATVSMSPDGKTCTPCHTDGRTGGAPAKSEPAKTAPATNVEPKASAPQVAAPKTVAAKLTVTNLSENTTVNGYKAGEQVLAPIRAVAEFLGGKVTGWDNTKKEATVTYGGKAITVKAVKVANGASYADATELAAGLGVSFDAAKATIKRGKSAVTRPQWEGTVHNYANLTIVDDSPSKRDNCIACHDGNAFALQKTKRAELPDPAKVTGIDCSACHSERGKAIMNSGTTPVLANGYKVMDAGYGALCMTCHNGRRTVPNSPKPDGDSAPHRSMQTDMLFGFAGYEFGLAFPTSPHAANPDTCVSCHMAEKDGVMSHEFKVEDAESSCGSCHAGLETVNRPALGDYDGDKVIEGIQDEVKGLIALLEHALEEAVPNGEMHESHGQVYFVDKADENKKVNVAPEIYWAAWNLIAVENDGSHGIHNPAYTVKLLQESYKAVTGKPVPNATLR
;
A
#
# COMPACT_ATOMS: atom_id res chain seq x y z
N MET A 1 57.98 17.53 42.27
CA MET A 1 56.71 17.83 42.98
C MET A 1 55.68 18.17 41.91
N ARG A 2 55.07 17.24 41.17
CA ARG A 2 54.19 16.11 41.54
C ARG A 2 52.99 16.58 42.39
N LYS A 3 51.80 16.45 41.79
CA LYS A 3 50.43 16.59 42.33
C LYS A 3 49.91 18.03 42.40
N ILE A 4 49.11 18.41 41.40
CA ILE A 4 47.75 19.00 41.45
C ILE A 4 47.39 19.28 39.98
N MET A 5 47.15 18.22 39.22
CA MET A 5 46.64 18.31 37.84
C MET A 5 45.95 16.97 37.51
N LEU A 6 45.02 16.59 38.39
CA LEU A 6 44.13 15.43 38.27
C LEU A 6 43.04 15.75 39.31
N ILE A 7 41.79 15.98 38.89
CA ILE A 7 40.52 16.21 39.64
C ILE A 7 39.58 17.21 38.91
N ALA A 8 39.89 17.67 37.69
CA ALA A 8 38.94 18.43 36.86
C ALA A 8 38.47 17.70 35.58
N VAL A 9 38.82 16.42 35.40
CA VAL A 9 38.48 15.61 34.20
C VAL A 9 37.61 14.39 34.54
N MET A 10 37.08 14.32 35.76
CA MET A 10 36.23 13.20 36.22
C MET A 10 34.89 13.66 36.83
N ALA A 11 34.26 14.65 36.19
CA ALA A 11 32.88 15.05 36.53
C ALA A 11 32.03 15.40 35.28
N LEU A 12 32.49 15.05 34.07
CA LEU A 12 31.76 15.32 32.83
C LEU A 12 31.68 14.10 31.90
N ALA A 13 31.81 12.89 32.45
CA ALA A 13 31.81 11.64 31.71
C ALA A 13 30.86 10.58 32.32
N LEU A 14 29.83 11.01 33.07
CA LEU A 14 28.83 10.09 33.64
C LEU A 14 27.40 10.68 33.66
N THR A 15 27.02 11.35 32.57
CA THR A 15 25.63 11.76 32.29
C THR A 15 25.22 11.59 30.83
N PHE A 16 25.91 10.74 30.06
CA PHE A 16 25.59 10.46 28.65
C PHE A 16 25.45 8.97 28.32
N LEU A 17 25.00 8.18 29.30
CA LEU A 17 24.65 6.76 29.12
C LEU A 17 23.38 6.46 29.92
N LEU A 18 22.26 7.05 29.47
CA LEU A 18 20.85 6.65 29.75
C LEU A 18 19.90 7.70 29.13
N SER A 19 20.01 7.94 27.83
CA SER A 19 18.93 8.55 27.05
C SER A 19 18.48 7.52 26.04
N GLY A 20 17.49 6.73 26.43
CA GLY A 20 16.84 5.78 25.55
C GLY A 20 16.24 6.50 24.32
N LEU A 21 16.19 5.74 23.23
CA LEU A 21 15.46 6.01 21.99
C LEU A 21 14.16 6.80 22.25
N ALA A 22 14.18 8.10 21.94
CA ALA A 22 12.97 8.91 21.90
C ALA A 22 12.28 8.67 20.54
N PHE A 23 11.40 7.67 20.51
CA PHE A 23 10.34 7.63 19.51
C PHE A 23 9.46 8.87 19.72
N ALA A 24 9.16 9.58 18.63
CA ALA A 24 8.13 10.62 18.65
C ALA A 24 6.79 9.99 19.05
N THR A 25 6.40 10.14 20.31
CA THR A 25 5.09 9.68 20.79
C THR A 25 4.04 10.72 20.45
N VAL A 26 3.03 10.31 19.70
CA VAL A 26 1.79 11.07 19.50
C VAL A 26 1.12 11.27 20.87
N SER A 27 1.00 12.53 21.29
CA SER A 27 0.31 12.92 22.52
C SER A 27 -1.20 12.68 22.37
N MET A 28 -1.75 11.71 23.10
CA MET A 28 -3.20 11.48 23.20
C MET A 28 -3.88 12.48 24.14
N SER A 29 -5.15 12.78 23.88
CA SER A 29 -6.05 13.45 24.83
C SER A 29 -6.22 12.63 26.14
N PRO A 30 -6.47 13.26 27.31
CA PRO A 30 -6.65 12.59 28.61
C PRO A 30 -7.75 11.52 28.70
N ASP A 31 -8.63 11.41 27.70
CA ASP A 31 -9.69 10.41 27.60
C ASP A 31 -9.35 9.22 26.68
N GLY A 32 -8.15 9.22 26.08
CA GLY A 32 -7.59 8.09 25.35
C GLY A 32 -8.31 7.71 24.05
N LYS A 33 -9.09 8.61 23.44
CA LYS A 33 -9.92 8.27 22.25
C LYS A 33 -9.78 9.19 21.03
N THR A 34 -9.03 10.28 21.10
CA THR A 34 -8.87 11.23 19.98
C THR A 34 -7.43 11.74 19.83
N CYS A 35 -6.94 11.74 18.59
CA CYS A 35 -5.74 12.45 18.15
C CYS A 35 -6.19 13.58 17.21
N THR A 36 -5.78 14.82 17.45
CA THR A 36 -6.12 15.99 16.63
C THR A 36 -4.87 16.86 16.52
N PRO A 37 -4.59 17.45 15.34
CA PRO A 37 -5.32 18.65 14.95
C PRO A 37 -5.85 18.59 13.51
N CYS A 38 -7.12 18.21 13.35
CA CYS A 38 -7.97 18.52 12.22
C CYS A 38 -9.40 18.69 12.76
N HIS A 39 -10.11 19.72 12.29
CA HIS A 39 -11.52 20.09 12.57
C HIS A 39 -11.73 21.22 13.58
N THR A 40 -11.81 22.44 13.03
CA THR A 40 -12.79 23.44 13.44
C THR A 40 -14.18 23.00 12.95
N ASP A 41 -15.19 23.32 13.78
CA ASP A 41 -16.59 23.58 13.43
C ASP A 41 -17.59 22.41 13.38
N GLY A 42 -18.03 22.02 14.58
CA GLY A 42 -19.42 22.24 15.02
C GLY A 42 -20.53 21.39 14.40
N ARG A 43 -21.09 20.47 15.21
CA ARG A 43 -22.53 20.44 15.53
C ARG A 43 -22.86 19.43 16.65
N THR A 44 -23.91 19.81 17.37
CA THR A 44 -24.40 19.41 18.68
C THR A 44 -25.42 18.26 18.68
N GLY A 45 -25.51 17.54 19.81
CA GLY A 45 -26.72 16.86 20.31
C GLY A 45 -26.84 15.38 19.91
N GLY A 46 -27.25 14.43 20.75
CA GLY A 46 -27.87 14.49 22.07
C GLY A 46 -27.89 13.10 22.73
N ALA A 47 -28.24 13.07 24.01
CA ALA A 47 -28.13 11.92 24.92
C ALA A 47 -29.02 10.71 24.57
N PRO A 48 -28.60 9.46 24.89
CA PRO A 48 -29.46 8.29 24.76
C PRO A 48 -30.41 8.14 25.96
N ALA A 49 -31.65 7.74 25.65
CA ALA A 49 -32.71 7.45 26.61
C ALA A 49 -32.42 6.17 27.42
N LYS A 50 -32.85 6.20 28.69
CA LYS A 50 -32.76 5.10 29.68
C LYS A 50 -33.74 3.98 29.32
N SER A 51 -33.28 2.73 29.38
CA SER A 51 -34.12 1.53 29.29
C SER A 51 -34.77 1.20 30.63
N GLU A 52 -36.08 1.02 30.64
CA GLU A 52 -36.90 0.57 31.77
C GLU A 52 -36.97 -0.98 31.82
N PRO A 53 -37.08 -1.63 32.99
CA PRO A 53 -37.01 -3.09 33.10
C PRO A 53 -38.37 -3.75 32.81
N ALA A 54 -38.37 -4.75 31.93
CA ALA A 54 -39.56 -5.55 31.64
C ALA A 54 -39.84 -6.57 32.76
N LYS A 55 -41.11 -6.59 33.18
CA LYS A 55 -41.70 -7.40 34.24
C LYS A 55 -41.79 -8.88 33.87
N THR A 56 -41.51 -9.74 34.85
CA THR A 56 -41.77 -11.19 34.86
C THR A 56 -43.25 -11.53 34.79
N ALA A 57 -43.60 -12.55 34.00
CA ALA A 57 -44.91 -13.22 33.98
C ALA A 57 -44.71 -14.74 34.22
N PRO A 58 -45.74 -15.45 34.75
CA PRO A 58 -45.56 -16.65 35.56
C PRO A 58 -45.47 -17.97 34.76
N ALA A 59 -44.88 -18.96 35.43
CA ALA A 59 -44.65 -20.32 34.98
C ALA A 59 -45.93 -21.08 34.62
N THR A 60 -45.90 -21.75 33.46
CA THR A 60 -46.87 -22.80 33.10
C THR A 60 -46.13 -24.14 33.07
N ASN A 61 -46.62 -25.08 33.89
CA ASN A 61 -46.18 -26.47 33.89
C ASN A 61 -46.59 -27.14 32.58
N VAL A 62 -45.62 -27.71 31.86
CA VAL A 62 -45.86 -28.63 30.74
C VAL A 62 -45.21 -29.97 31.08
N GLU A 63 -46.03 -31.01 31.11
CA GLU A 63 -45.67 -32.42 31.31
C GLU A 63 -44.63 -32.91 30.27
N PRO A 64 -43.81 -33.93 30.61
CA PRO A 64 -42.74 -34.40 29.73
C PRO A 64 -43.32 -35.15 28.52
N LYS A 65 -43.14 -34.58 27.33
CA LYS A 65 -43.43 -35.26 26.06
C LYS A 65 -42.36 -36.33 25.82
N ALA A 66 -42.79 -37.55 25.54
CA ALA A 66 -41.93 -38.70 25.25
C ALA A 66 -40.87 -38.38 24.19
N SER A 67 -39.64 -38.84 24.43
CA SER A 67 -38.51 -38.69 23.51
C SER A 67 -38.83 -39.31 22.15
N ALA A 68 -38.70 -38.50 21.10
CA ALA A 68 -38.71 -38.99 19.72
C ALA A 68 -37.54 -39.96 19.50
N PRO A 69 -37.70 -41.00 18.66
CA PRO A 69 -36.63 -41.93 18.36
C PRO A 69 -35.43 -41.19 17.77
N GLN A 70 -34.25 -41.39 18.38
CA GLN A 70 -32.96 -40.92 17.90
C GLN A 70 -32.75 -41.46 16.48
N VAL A 71 -32.80 -40.59 15.47
CA VAL A 71 -32.40 -40.95 14.10
C VAL A 71 -30.96 -41.43 14.16
N ALA A 72 -30.72 -42.69 13.78
CA ALA A 72 -29.37 -43.26 13.77
C ALA A 72 -28.44 -42.38 12.93
N ALA A 73 -27.29 -42.00 13.50
CA ALA A 73 -26.30 -41.19 12.80
C ALA A 73 -25.91 -41.87 11.47
N PRO A 74 -25.82 -41.11 10.36
CA PRO A 74 -25.52 -41.67 9.05
C PRO A 74 -24.18 -42.43 9.08
N LYS A 75 -24.16 -43.64 8.51
CA LYS A 75 -22.94 -44.46 8.42
C LYS A 75 -21.89 -43.73 7.58
N THR A 76 -20.70 -43.48 8.13
CA THR A 76 -19.58 -42.88 7.38
C THR A 76 -19.00 -43.89 6.39
N VAL A 77 -18.89 -43.52 5.12
CA VAL A 77 -18.27 -44.32 4.05
C VAL A 77 -16.94 -43.69 3.66
N ALA A 78 -15.89 -44.48 3.41
CA ALA A 78 -14.60 -43.96 2.96
C ALA A 78 -14.73 -43.25 1.61
N ALA A 79 -14.03 -42.13 1.46
CA ALA A 79 -14.03 -41.31 0.25
C ALA A 79 -12.62 -40.80 -0.07
N LYS A 80 -12.40 -40.43 -1.32
CA LYS A 80 -11.21 -39.69 -1.76
C LYS A 80 -11.59 -38.23 -1.95
N LEU A 81 -10.73 -37.33 -1.49
CA LEU A 81 -10.87 -35.90 -1.71
C LEU A 81 -9.67 -35.41 -2.50
N THR A 82 -9.90 -34.50 -3.43
CA THR A 82 -8.82 -33.77 -4.10
C THR A 82 -8.52 -32.50 -3.30
N VAL A 83 -7.24 -32.24 -3.06
CA VAL A 83 -6.78 -30.96 -2.51
C VAL A 83 -5.92 -30.28 -3.56
N THR A 84 -6.27 -29.06 -3.92
CA THR A 84 -5.56 -28.24 -4.91
C THR A 84 -4.89 -27.07 -4.21
N ASN A 85 -3.58 -26.92 -4.38
CA ASN A 85 -2.80 -25.76 -3.96
C ASN A 85 -2.27 -25.04 -5.20
N LEU A 86 -2.88 -23.91 -5.56
CA LEU A 86 -2.59 -23.20 -6.81
C LEU A 86 -2.78 -24.13 -8.04
N SER A 87 -1.69 -24.55 -8.68
CA SER A 87 -1.67 -25.49 -9.81
C SER A 87 -1.41 -26.94 -9.41
N GLU A 88 -1.00 -27.19 -8.17
CA GLU A 88 -0.64 -28.52 -7.68
C GLU A 88 -1.86 -29.23 -7.09
N ASN A 89 -1.93 -30.55 -7.30
CA ASN A 89 -3.02 -31.38 -6.79
C ASN A 89 -2.48 -32.56 -5.99
N THR A 90 -3.18 -32.92 -4.92
CA THR A 90 -3.02 -34.20 -4.24
C THR A 90 -4.37 -34.85 -3.96
N THR A 91 -4.35 -36.13 -3.61
CA THR A 91 -5.53 -36.87 -3.17
C THR A 91 -5.35 -37.34 -1.74
N VAL A 92 -6.31 -37.01 -0.88
CA VAL A 92 -6.33 -37.44 0.53
C VAL A 92 -7.51 -38.38 0.80
N ASN A 93 -7.34 -39.26 1.78
CA ASN A 93 -8.41 -40.14 2.26
C ASN A 93 -9.31 -39.37 3.22
N GLY A 94 -10.62 -39.40 3.01
CA GLY A 94 -11.61 -38.85 3.92
C GLY A 94 -12.86 -39.72 4.01
N TYR A 95 -13.98 -39.13 4.42
CA TYR A 95 -15.24 -39.86 4.56
C TYR A 95 -16.42 -39.05 4.03
N LYS A 96 -17.50 -39.74 3.66
CA LYS A 96 -18.83 -39.15 3.45
C LYS A 96 -19.81 -39.65 4.49
N ALA A 97 -20.61 -38.76 5.06
CA ALA A 97 -21.68 -39.07 6.01
C ALA A 97 -22.96 -38.35 5.57
N GLY A 98 -23.77 -39.00 4.74
CA GLY A 98 -24.85 -38.32 4.02
C GLY A 98 -24.26 -37.30 3.02
N GLU A 99 -24.71 -36.05 3.09
CA GLU A 99 -24.18 -34.94 2.28
C GLU A 99 -22.86 -34.36 2.84
N GLN A 100 -22.53 -34.70 4.08
CA GLN A 100 -21.34 -34.20 4.75
C GLN A 100 -20.08 -34.89 4.20
N VAL A 101 -19.05 -34.10 3.93
CA VAL A 101 -17.71 -34.61 3.55
C VAL A 101 -16.75 -34.31 4.69
N LEU A 102 -16.07 -35.33 5.19
CA LEU A 102 -15.08 -35.22 6.25
C LEU A 102 -13.67 -35.30 5.66
N ALA A 103 -12.87 -34.27 5.91
CA ALA A 103 -11.52 -34.13 5.39
C ALA A 103 -10.47 -34.30 6.50
N PRO A 104 -9.34 -34.97 6.24
CA PRO A 104 -8.26 -35.14 7.23
C PRO A 104 -7.58 -33.80 7.49
N ILE A 105 -7.69 -33.28 8.72
CA ILE A 105 -7.24 -31.91 9.08
C ILE A 105 -5.77 -31.72 8.74
N ARG A 106 -4.91 -32.64 9.21
CA ARG A 106 -3.46 -32.54 9.04
C ARG A 106 -3.03 -32.60 7.57
N ALA A 107 -3.49 -33.60 6.82
CA ALA A 107 -3.06 -33.79 5.44
C ALA A 107 -3.51 -32.64 4.52
N VAL A 108 -4.72 -32.11 4.74
CA VAL A 108 -5.19 -30.92 4.01
C VAL A 108 -4.37 -29.69 4.40
N ALA A 109 -4.18 -29.43 5.70
CA ALA A 109 -3.43 -28.27 6.17
C ALA A 109 -1.98 -28.28 5.67
N GLU A 110 -1.27 -29.40 5.83
CA GLU A 110 0.12 -29.55 5.41
C GLU A 110 0.29 -29.38 3.89
N PHE A 111 -0.60 -29.96 3.08
CA PHE A 111 -0.54 -29.79 1.62
C PHE A 111 -0.79 -28.35 1.17
N LEU A 112 -1.61 -27.60 1.91
CA LEU A 112 -1.84 -26.19 1.64
C LEU A 112 -0.72 -25.28 2.18
N GLY A 113 0.30 -25.83 2.85
CA GLY A 113 1.41 -25.07 3.46
C GLY A 113 1.15 -24.61 4.89
N GLY A 114 0.09 -25.09 5.53
CA GLY A 114 -0.18 -24.90 6.96
C GLY A 114 0.48 -25.96 7.84
N LYS A 115 0.43 -25.75 9.15
CA LYS A 115 0.99 -26.67 10.15
C LYS A 115 0.00 -26.92 11.28
N VAL A 116 -0.25 -28.17 11.62
CA VAL A 116 -0.97 -28.50 12.85
C VAL A 116 -0.02 -28.33 14.03
N THR A 117 -0.25 -27.31 14.85
CA THR A 117 0.62 -26.90 15.97
C THR A 117 0.15 -27.40 17.33
N GLY A 118 -1.09 -27.87 17.44
CA GLY A 118 -1.63 -28.42 18.69
C GLY A 118 -2.81 -29.37 18.45
N TRP A 119 -3.03 -30.27 19.41
CA TRP A 119 -4.21 -31.14 19.48
C TRP A 119 -4.71 -31.26 20.92
N ASP A 120 -5.98 -30.95 21.14
CA ASP A 120 -6.68 -31.13 22.41
C ASP A 120 -7.51 -32.41 22.35
N ASN A 121 -7.09 -33.44 23.11
CA ASN A 121 -7.78 -34.73 23.17
C ASN A 121 -9.19 -34.64 23.78
N THR A 122 -9.39 -33.73 24.74
CA THR A 122 -10.65 -33.58 25.48
C THR A 122 -11.69 -32.90 24.60
N LYS A 123 -11.29 -31.83 23.92
CA LYS A 123 -12.17 -31.06 23.02
C LYS A 123 -12.27 -31.66 21.63
N LYS A 124 -11.34 -32.55 21.27
CA LYS A 124 -11.14 -33.08 19.91
C LYS A 124 -10.92 -31.95 18.91
N GLU A 125 -10.05 -31.02 19.25
CA GLU A 125 -9.77 -29.82 18.46
C GLU A 125 -8.29 -29.78 18.06
N ALA A 126 -8.02 -29.39 16.83
CA ALA A 126 -6.68 -29.15 16.30
C ALA A 126 -6.43 -27.65 16.18
N THR A 127 -5.27 -27.18 16.60
CA THR A 127 -4.78 -25.83 16.25
C THR A 127 -3.98 -25.95 14.97
N VAL A 128 -4.40 -25.24 13.93
CA VAL A 128 -3.71 -25.16 12.64
C VAL A 128 -3.18 -23.75 12.47
N THR A 129 -1.89 -23.62 12.21
CA THR A 129 -1.26 -22.36 11.79
C THR A 129 -1.22 -22.32 10.28
N TYR A 130 -1.86 -21.32 9.67
CA TYR A 130 -1.96 -21.16 8.23
C TYR A 130 -1.99 -19.67 7.87
N GLY A 131 -1.16 -19.24 6.92
CA GLY A 131 -1.06 -17.82 6.53
C GLY A 131 -0.76 -16.87 7.70
N GLY A 132 0.10 -17.29 8.63
CA GLY A 132 0.45 -16.53 9.83
C GLY A 132 -0.63 -16.48 10.93
N LYS A 133 -1.80 -17.10 10.73
CA LYS A 133 -2.91 -17.13 11.70
C LYS A 133 -3.06 -18.51 12.33
N ALA A 134 -3.43 -18.56 13.60
CA ALA A 134 -3.84 -19.79 14.27
C ALA A 134 -5.37 -19.94 14.19
N ILE A 135 -5.83 -21.08 13.68
CA ILE A 135 -7.24 -21.45 13.61
C ILE A 135 -7.49 -22.70 14.44
N THR A 136 -8.61 -22.75 15.15
CA THR A 136 -9.04 -23.94 15.89
C THR A 136 -10.05 -24.69 15.05
N VAL A 137 -9.74 -25.95 14.74
CA VAL A 137 -10.58 -26.82 13.91
C VAL A 137 -11.09 -27.98 14.75
N LYS A 138 -12.41 -28.12 14.87
CA LYS A 138 -13.03 -29.21 15.61
C LYS A 138 -13.11 -30.48 14.75
N ALA A 139 -12.68 -31.61 15.31
CA ALA A 139 -12.79 -32.89 14.66
C ALA A 139 -14.18 -33.51 14.91
N VAL A 140 -14.83 -33.92 13.83
CA VAL A 140 -16.08 -34.69 13.84
C VAL A 140 -15.80 -36.18 14.01
N LYS A 141 -14.66 -36.66 13.51
CA LYS A 141 -14.24 -38.06 13.57
C LYS A 141 -12.74 -38.17 13.84
N VAL A 142 -12.35 -39.15 14.65
CA VAL A 142 -10.96 -39.57 14.80
C VAL A 142 -10.90 -41.06 14.44
N ALA A 143 -10.09 -41.41 13.45
CA ALA A 143 -9.95 -42.78 12.97
C ALA A 143 -8.58 -42.99 12.33
N ASN A 144 -8.01 -44.19 12.50
CA ASN A 144 -6.73 -44.57 11.89
C ASN A 144 -5.60 -43.57 12.16
N GLY A 145 -5.53 -43.02 13.38
CA GLY A 145 -4.51 -42.04 13.77
C GLY A 145 -4.69 -40.63 13.18
N ALA A 146 -5.78 -40.36 12.45
CA ALA A 146 -6.08 -39.06 11.87
C ALA A 146 -7.36 -38.46 12.45
N SER A 147 -7.37 -37.13 12.57
CA SER A 147 -8.56 -36.34 12.90
C SER A 147 -9.18 -35.77 11.61
N TYR A 148 -10.50 -35.83 11.54
CA TYR A 148 -11.28 -35.40 10.39
C TYR A 148 -12.29 -34.35 10.83
N ALA A 149 -12.30 -33.22 10.12
CA ALA A 149 -13.27 -32.15 10.30
C ALA A 149 -14.27 -32.15 9.14
N ASP A 150 -15.37 -31.43 9.30
CA ASP A 150 -16.22 -31.07 8.18
C ASP A 150 -15.38 -30.30 7.14
N ALA A 151 -15.43 -30.73 5.88
CA ALA A 151 -14.63 -30.14 4.81
C ALA A 151 -15.01 -28.69 4.52
N THR A 152 -16.27 -28.31 4.72
CA THR A 152 -16.76 -26.93 4.57
C THR A 152 -16.21 -26.06 5.68
N GLU A 153 -16.29 -26.51 6.93
CA GLU A 153 -15.74 -25.76 8.08
C GLU A 153 -14.21 -25.65 8.01
N LEU A 154 -13.52 -26.73 7.65
CA LEU A 154 -12.07 -26.74 7.47
C LEU A 154 -11.64 -25.78 6.36
N ALA A 155 -12.31 -25.82 5.20
CA ALA A 155 -12.00 -24.92 4.09
C ALA A 155 -12.27 -23.46 4.45
N ALA A 156 -13.40 -23.16 5.12
CA ALA A 156 -13.72 -21.82 5.59
C ALA A 156 -12.69 -21.30 6.60
N GLY A 157 -12.29 -22.12 7.58
CA GLY A 157 -11.25 -21.77 8.55
C GLY A 157 -9.90 -21.49 7.90
N LEU A 158 -9.55 -22.23 6.84
CA LEU A 158 -8.33 -22.03 6.07
C LEU A 158 -8.46 -20.93 4.99
N GLY A 159 -9.62 -20.30 4.82
CA GLY A 159 -9.83 -19.28 3.78
C GLY A 159 -9.70 -19.82 2.34
N VAL A 160 -10.03 -21.09 2.12
CA VAL A 160 -10.00 -21.77 0.81
C VAL A 160 -11.40 -22.22 0.40
N SER A 161 -11.60 -22.60 -0.86
CA SER A 161 -12.92 -23.05 -1.32
C SER A 161 -13.09 -24.56 -1.17
N PHE A 162 -14.34 -24.99 -1.00
CA PHE A 162 -14.73 -26.39 -1.03
C PHE A 162 -15.88 -26.62 -2.02
N ASP A 163 -15.69 -27.54 -2.97
CA ASP A 163 -16.70 -28.03 -3.90
C ASP A 163 -17.14 -29.42 -3.43
N ALA A 164 -18.31 -29.49 -2.78
CA ALA A 164 -18.85 -30.73 -2.23
C ALA A 164 -19.20 -31.76 -3.31
N ALA A 165 -19.66 -31.31 -4.48
CA ALA A 165 -20.01 -32.18 -5.60
C ALA A 165 -18.78 -32.91 -6.15
N LYS A 166 -17.64 -32.20 -6.21
CA LYS A 166 -16.35 -32.75 -6.65
C LYS A 166 -15.47 -33.27 -5.51
N ALA A 167 -15.93 -33.17 -4.26
CA ALA A 167 -15.13 -33.46 -3.06
C ALA A 167 -13.73 -32.81 -3.12
N THR A 168 -13.68 -31.53 -3.54
CA THR A 168 -12.42 -30.83 -3.82
C THR A 168 -12.25 -29.63 -2.89
N ILE A 169 -11.15 -29.58 -2.15
CA ILE A 169 -10.70 -28.40 -1.41
C ILE A 169 -9.68 -27.67 -2.28
N LYS A 170 -9.85 -26.37 -2.53
CA LYS A 170 -9.00 -25.62 -3.46
C LYS A 170 -8.55 -24.28 -2.89
N ARG A 171 -7.24 -24.13 -2.73
CA ARG A 171 -6.56 -22.82 -2.61
C ARG A 171 -6.27 -22.30 -4.01
N GLY A 172 -7.14 -21.44 -4.53
CA GLY A 172 -6.90 -20.73 -5.79
C GLY A 172 -5.99 -19.51 -5.60
N LYS A 173 -5.53 -18.90 -6.70
CA LYS A 173 -4.76 -17.65 -6.65
C LYS A 173 -5.47 -16.56 -5.85
N SER A 174 -6.80 -16.46 -5.96
CA SER A 174 -7.61 -15.49 -5.22
C SER A 174 -7.55 -15.66 -3.70
N ALA A 175 -7.28 -16.86 -3.17
CA ALA A 175 -7.11 -17.07 -1.74
C ALA A 175 -5.81 -16.42 -1.22
N VAL A 176 -4.88 -16.06 -2.11
CA VAL A 176 -3.62 -15.39 -1.82
C VAL A 176 -3.71 -13.90 -2.18
N THR A 177 -4.15 -13.61 -3.41
CA THR A 177 -4.13 -12.23 -3.94
C THR A 177 -5.20 -11.33 -3.32
N ARG A 178 -6.33 -11.88 -2.87
CA ARG A 178 -7.39 -11.06 -2.24
C ARG A 178 -6.95 -10.49 -0.89
N PRO A 179 -6.45 -11.28 0.07
CA PRO A 179 -5.92 -10.73 1.32
C PRO A 179 -4.80 -9.70 1.11
N GLN A 180 -3.92 -9.95 0.13
CA GLN A 180 -2.86 -9.02 -0.28
C GLN A 180 -3.46 -7.66 -0.71
N TRP A 181 -4.43 -7.67 -1.64
CA TRP A 181 -5.11 -6.47 -2.12
C TRP A 181 -5.92 -5.77 -1.02
N GLU A 182 -6.60 -6.53 -0.15
CA GLU A 182 -7.45 -6.00 0.92
C GLU A 182 -6.67 -5.09 1.89
N GLY A 183 -5.36 -5.29 2.05
CA GLY A 183 -4.49 -4.44 2.88
C GLY A 183 -3.95 -3.18 2.18
N THR A 184 -4.30 -2.93 0.92
CA THR A 184 -3.76 -1.83 0.12
C THR A 184 -4.67 -0.60 0.13
N VAL A 185 -4.14 0.56 -0.27
CA VAL A 185 -4.93 1.78 -0.45
C VAL A 185 -5.84 1.73 -1.70
N HIS A 186 -5.63 0.76 -2.60
CA HIS A 186 -6.58 0.48 -3.67
C HIS A 186 -7.93 -0.04 -3.13
N ASN A 187 -7.91 -0.68 -1.96
CA ASN A 187 -9.11 -1.03 -1.23
C ASN A 187 -9.60 0.17 -0.40
N TYR A 188 -10.71 0.78 -0.81
CA TYR A 188 -11.27 1.95 -0.12
C TYR A 188 -11.81 1.67 1.28
N ALA A 189 -11.94 0.40 1.69
CA ALA A 189 -12.18 0.08 3.10
C ALA A 189 -11.06 0.59 4.02
N ASN A 190 -9.87 0.87 3.48
CA ASN A 190 -8.73 1.40 4.22
C ASN A 190 -8.61 2.93 4.15
N LEU A 191 -9.56 3.62 3.52
CA LEU A 191 -9.52 5.07 3.31
C LEU A 191 -10.78 5.75 3.87
N THR A 192 -10.61 6.98 4.34
CA THR A 192 -11.74 7.85 4.69
C THR A 192 -12.23 8.56 3.44
N ILE A 193 -13.46 8.26 3.01
CA ILE A 193 -14.08 8.91 1.85
C ILE A 193 -15.02 10.03 2.31
N VAL A 194 -14.63 11.26 2.02
CA VAL A 194 -15.41 12.50 2.30
C VAL A 194 -16.03 13.03 1.01
N ASP A 195 -16.86 14.07 1.08
CA ASP A 195 -17.60 14.60 -0.09
C ASP A 195 -16.69 15.18 -1.17
N ASP A 196 -15.57 15.79 -0.80
CA ASP A 196 -14.57 16.31 -1.76
C ASP A 196 -13.51 15.28 -2.17
N SER A 197 -13.68 13.99 -1.79
CA SER A 197 -12.74 12.96 -2.25
C SER A 197 -12.71 12.87 -3.79
N PRO A 198 -11.54 12.63 -4.41
CA PRO A 198 -11.44 12.49 -5.87
C PRO A 198 -12.38 11.44 -6.45
N SER A 199 -12.64 10.37 -5.69
CA SER A 199 -13.59 9.34 -6.08
C SER A 199 -15.01 9.88 -6.28
N LYS A 200 -15.41 10.98 -5.63
CA LYS A 200 -16.74 11.64 -5.75
C LYS A 200 -16.84 12.69 -6.84
N ARG A 201 -15.76 12.98 -7.55
CA ARG A 201 -15.68 14.09 -8.50
C ARG A 201 -15.58 13.62 -9.94
N ASP A 202 -16.33 14.26 -10.82
CA ASP A 202 -16.21 14.04 -12.25
C ASP A 202 -14.76 14.27 -12.73
N ASN A 203 -14.37 13.55 -13.77
CA ASN A 203 -13.02 13.39 -14.32
C ASN A 203 -12.02 12.70 -13.37
N CYS A 204 -12.12 12.88 -12.06
CA CYS A 204 -11.28 12.22 -11.07
C CYS A 204 -11.60 10.72 -10.93
N ILE A 205 -12.88 10.35 -11.08
CA ILE A 205 -13.31 8.94 -11.00
C ILE A 205 -12.64 8.03 -12.03
N ALA A 206 -12.11 8.59 -13.12
CA ALA A 206 -11.42 7.82 -14.15
C ALA A 206 -10.25 7.00 -13.59
N CYS A 207 -9.64 7.45 -12.49
CA CYS A 207 -8.55 6.75 -11.78
C CYS A 207 -8.88 6.47 -10.30
N HIS A 208 -9.97 7.02 -9.78
CA HIS A 208 -10.39 6.91 -8.36
C HIS A 208 -11.74 6.19 -8.19
N ASP A 209 -12.19 5.45 -9.21
CA ASP A 209 -13.27 4.49 -9.06
C ASP A 209 -13.04 3.30 -10.01
N GLY A 210 -13.02 2.07 -9.47
CA GLY A 210 -12.69 0.87 -10.25
C GLY A 210 -13.70 0.57 -11.36
N ASN A 211 -14.99 0.83 -11.11
CA ASN A 211 -16.04 0.64 -12.11
C ASN A 211 -15.97 1.73 -13.18
N ALA A 212 -15.74 2.98 -12.78
CA ALA A 212 -15.56 4.06 -13.74
C ALA A 212 -14.37 3.80 -14.66
N PHE A 213 -13.24 3.36 -14.11
CA PHE A 213 -12.08 2.96 -14.91
C PHE A 213 -12.46 1.85 -15.90
N ALA A 214 -13.02 0.74 -15.40
CA ALA A 214 -13.36 -0.43 -16.21
C ALA A 214 -14.33 -0.10 -17.36
N LEU A 215 -15.31 0.78 -17.08
CA LEU A 215 -16.36 1.20 -18.02
C LEU A 215 -16.00 2.45 -18.83
N GLN A 216 -14.79 3.00 -18.68
CA GLN A 216 -14.33 4.20 -19.39
C GLN A 216 -15.18 5.44 -19.11
N LYS A 217 -15.64 5.60 -17.87
CA LYS A 217 -16.50 6.71 -17.45
C LYS A 217 -15.71 7.77 -16.72
N THR A 218 -16.00 9.03 -17.06
CA THR A 218 -15.46 10.21 -16.37
C THR A 218 -16.52 10.94 -15.56
N LYS A 219 -17.81 10.64 -15.74
CA LYS A 219 -18.89 11.27 -14.99
C LYS A 219 -19.59 10.27 -14.07
N ARG A 220 -19.80 10.66 -12.81
CA ARG A 220 -20.47 9.83 -11.79
C ARG A 220 -21.86 9.38 -12.23
N ALA A 221 -22.62 10.30 -12.83
CA ALA A 221 -23.99 10.05 -13.29
C ALA A 221 -24.09 8.98 -14.39
N GLU A 222 -22.98 8.61 -15.03
CA GLU A 222 -22.94 7.57 -16.07
C GLU A 222 -22.64 6.16 -15.54
N LEU A 223 -22.35 6.04 -14.24
CA LEU A 223 -22.12 4.74 -13.60
C LEU A 223 -23.46 4.02 -13.35
N PRO A 224 -23.46 2.68 -13.34
CA PRO A 224 -24.66 1.89 -13.00
C PRO A 224 -25.24 2.23 -11.62
N ASP A 225 -24.38 2.62 -10.68
CA ASP A 225 -24.76 3.12 -9.36
C ASP A 225 -23.91 4.36 -9.03
N PRO A 226 -24.38 5.58 -9.36
CA PRO A 226 -23.63 6.83 -9.14
C PRO A 226 -23.33 7.14 -7.67
N ALA A 227 -24.14 6.62 -6.74
CA ALA A 227 -23.98 6.87 -5.31
C ALA A 227 -22.87 6.00 -4.72
N LYS A 228 -22.70 4.78 -5.22
CA LYS A 228 -21.67 3.86 -4.77
C LYS A 228 -20.28 4.32 -5.21
N VAL A 229 -19.35 4.35 -4.26
CA VAL A 229 -17.92 4.52 -4.52
C VAL A 229 -17.27 3.15 -4.52
N THR A 230 -16.55 2.83 -5.58
CA THR A 230 -15.85 1.56 -5.72
C THR A 230 -14.36 1.83 -5.67
N GLY A 231 -13.63 1.17 -4.77
CA GLY A 231 -12.17 1.22 -4.78
C GLY A 231 -11.58 0.71 -6.11
N ILE A 232 -10.26 0.77 -6.24
CA ILE A 232 -9.56 0.15 -7.37
C ILE A 232 -9.51 -1.36 -7.11
N ASP A 233 -10.62 -2.02 -7.41
CA ASP A 233 -10.82 -3.44 -7.14
C ASP A 233 -10.33 -4.33 -8.28
N CYS A 234 -10.62 -5.63 -8.17
CA CYS A 234 -10.22 -6.63 -9.16
C CYS A 234 -10.70 -6.27 -10.58
N SER A 235 -11.84 -5.60 -10.72
CA SER A 235 -12.42 -5.25 -12.02
C SER A 235 -11.65 -4.14 -12.72
N ALA A 236 -11.02 -3.22 -11.98
CA ALA A 236 -10.19 -2.17 -12.57
C ALA A 236 -9.08 -2.79 -13.44
N CYS A 237 -8.39 -3.80 -12.92
CA CYS A 237 -7.27 -4.45 -13.60
C CYS A 237 -7.69 -5.64 -14.48
N HIS A 238 -8.65 -6.46 -14.04
CA HIS A 238 -9.02 -7.71 -14.73
C HIS A 238 -10.29 -7.63 -15.59
N SER A 239 -10.88 -6.43 -15.75
CA SER A 239 -11.89 -6.16 -16.80
C SER A 239 -11.29 -6.31 -18.20
N GLU A 240 -12.17 -6.28 -19.20
CA GLU A 240 -11.76 -6.26 -20.61
C GLU A 240 -10.81 -5.10 -20.90
N ARG A 241 -11.11 -3.88 -20.42
CA ARG A 241 -10.23 -2.72 -20.58
C ARG A 241 -8.88 -2.91 -19.90
N GLY A 242 -8.88 -3.29 -18.62
CA GLY A 242 -7.63 -3.46 -17.88
C GLY A 242 -6.71 -4.47 -18.55
N LYS A 243 -7.27 -5.62 -18.95
CA LYS A 243 -6.54 -6.66 -19.72
C LYS A 243 -6.07 -6.17 -21.09
N ALA A 244 -6.88 -5.38 -21.80
CA ALA A 244 -6.48 -4.83 -23.10
C ALA A 244 -5.26 -3.90 -22.98
N ILE A 245 -5.21 -3.06 -21.95
CA ILE A 245 -4.07 -2.17 -21.69
C ILE A 245 -2.83 -2.97 -21.26
N MET A 246 -2.98 -3.91 -20.32
CA MET A 246 -1.86 -4.77 -19.90
C MET A 246 -1.28 -5.54 -21.10
N ASN A 247 -2.13 -6.24 -21.85
CA ASN A 247 -1.67 -7.10 -22.94
C ASN A 247 -1.08 -6.33 -24.13
N SER A 248 -1.45 -5.06 -24.33
CA SER A 248 -0.88 -4.24 -25.39
C SER A 248 0.50 -3.68 -25.03
N GLY A 249 0.88 -3.70 -23.75
CA GLY A 249 2.10 -3.06 -23.26
C GLY A 249 2.14 -1.55 -23.45
N THR A 250 1.00 -0.93 -23.76
CA THR A 250 0.92 0.45 -24.24
C THR A 250 -0.17 1.22 -23.51
N THR A 251 0.17 2.40 -23.00
CA THR A 251 -0.82 3.26 -22.34
C THR A 251 -1.80 3.85 -23.36
N PRO A 252 -3.03 4.18 -22.95
CA PRO A 252 -3.77 5.26 -23.59
C PRO A 252 -2.91 6.54 -23.62
N VAL A 253 -3.30 7.52 -24.45
CA VAL A 253 -2.71 8.87 -24.31
C VAL A 253 -3.04 9.37 -22.91
N LEU A 254 -1.99 9.58 -22.11
CA LEU A 254 -2.08 10.04 -20.74
C LEU A 254 -2.56 11.49 -20.73
N ALA A 255 -3.02 11.99 -19.58
CA ALA A 255 -3.60 13.33 -19.50
C ALA A 255 -2.56 14.45 -19.75
N ASN A 256 -1.27 14.15 -19.59
CA ASN A 256 -0.14 15.01 -19.98
C ASN A 256 0.22 14.88 -21.49
N GLY A 257 -0.57 14.18 -22.29
CA GLY A 257 -0.35 14.02 -23.73
C GLY A 257 0.70 12.96 -24.12
N TYR A 258 1.44 12.41 -23.16
CA TYR A 258 2.40 11.34 -23.42
C TYR A 258 1.68 10.01 -23.69
N LYS A 259 2.33 9.17 -24.48
CA LYS A 259 1.93 7.79 -24.69
C LYS A 259 3.15 6.91 -24.49
N VAL A 260 3.12 6.07 -23.46
CA VAL A 260 4.20 5.14 -23.18
C VAL A 260 3.95 3.86 -23.95
N MET A 261 4.95 3.47 -24.75
CA MET A 261 4.99 2.23 -25.51
C MET A 261 5.91 1.24 -24.79
N ASP A 262 5.75 -0.06 -25.07
CA ASP A 262 6.63 -1.12 -24.59
C ASP A 262 6.80 -1.19 -23.05
N ALA A 263 5.81 -0.71 -22.29
CA ALA A 263 5.80 -0.74 -20.83
C ALA A 263 5.40 -2.10 -20.22
N GLY A 264 5.04 -3.06 -21.09
CA GLY A 264 4.47 -4.35 -20.67
C GLY A 264 3.25 -4.18 -19.78
N TYR A 265 3.07 -5.08 -18.81
CA TYR A 265 1.92 -5.02 -17.90
C TYR A 265 1.85 -3.74 -17.05
N GLY A 266 2.97 -3.05 -16.84
CA GLY A 266 2.99 -1.76 -16.15
C GLY A 266 2.26 -0.62 -16.88
N ALA A 267 1.94 -0.76 -18.18
CA ALA A 267 1.11 0.20 -18.90
C ALA A 267 -0.24 0.48 -18.20
N LEU A 268 -0.79 -0.53 -17.53
CA LEU A 268 -2.01 -0.38 -16.75
C LEU A 268 -1.79 0.56 -15.55
N CYS A 269 -0.70 0.37 -14.81
CA CYS A 269 -0.33 1.19 -13.65
C CYS A 269 -0.16 2.66 -14.05
N MET A 270 0.54 2.90 -15.16
CA MET A 270 0.85 4.24 -15.69
C MET A 270 -0.41 5.02 -16.10
N THR A 271 -1.50 4.32 -16.43
CA THR A 271 -2.76 4.97 -16.81
C THR A 271 -3.32 5.84 -15.68
N CYS A 272 -3.08 5.45 -14.42
CA CYS A 272 -3.47 6.22 -13.24
C CYS A 272 -2.28 6.94 -12.58
N HIS A 273 -1.11 6.28 -12.54
CA HIS A 273 0.09 6.80 -11.88
C HIS A 273 0.90 7.72 -12.77
N ASN A 274 0.28 8.81 -13.24
CA ASN A 274 0.95 9.89 -13.96
C ASN A 274 0.61 11.29 -13.40
N GLY A 275 1.48 12.24 -13.72
CA GLY A 275 1.42 13.63 -13.29
C GLY A 275 0.32 14.47 -13.93
N ARG A 276 -0.34 13.92 -14.95
CA ARG A 276 -1.48 14.50 -15.71
C ARG A 276 -1.26 15.90 -16.29
N ARG A 277 -0.07 16.47 -16.13
CA ARG A 277 0.29 17.81 -16.58
C ARG A 277 1.70 17.77 -17.15
N THR A 278 1.87 18.49 -18.25
CA THR A 278 3.20 18.80 -18.78
C THR A 278 3.73 20.05 -18.12
N VAL A 279 5.04 20.11 -17.94
CA VAL A 279 5.71 21.33 -17.58
C VAL A 279 5.93 22.17 -18.84
N PRO A 280 5.32 23.35 -18.98
CA PRO A 280 5.63 24.25 -20.08
C PRO A 280 7.08 24.77 -19.99
N ASN A 281 7.74 24.89 -21.15
CA ASN A 281 9.04 25.53 -21.29
C ASN A 281 8.91 27.07 -21.22
N SER A 282 8.52 27.59 -20.04
CA SER A 282 8.39 29.02 -19.64
C SER A 282 7.31 29.85 -20.38
N PRO A 283 6.63 30.83 -19.73
CA PRO A 283 6.69 31.26 -18.32
C PRO A 283 5.87 30.38 -17.35
N LYS A 284 5.94 30.70 -16.04
CA LYS A 284 5.08 30.10 -14.99
C LYS A 284 3.62 30.04 -15.48
N PRO A 285 2.95 28.88 -15.40
CA PRO A 285 1.61 28.72 -15.94
C PRO A 285 0.61 29.59 -15.17
N ASP A 286 -0.34 30.14 -15.91
CA ASP A 286 -1.48 30.84 -15.31
C ASP A 286 -2.21 29.92 -14.33
N GLY A 287 -2.59 30.48 -13.19
CA GLY A 287 -3.37 29.75 -12.19
C GLY A 287 -2.56 28.80 -11.30
N ASP A 288 -1.23 28.94 -11.24
CA ASP A 288 -0.40 28.33 -10.19
C ASP A 288 -0.52 26.80 -10.11
N SER A 289 -0.67 26.09 -11.23
CA SER A 289 -0.94 24.63 -11.23
C SER A 289 0.14 23.83 -10.47
N ALA A 290 -0.21 22.71 -9.85
CA ALA A 290 0.74 21.75 -9.27
C ALA A 290 0.73 20.45 -10.09
N PRO A 291 1.82 19.67 -10.07
CA PRO A 291 1.79 18.32 -10.60
C PRO A 291 0.70 17.50 -9.91
N HIS A 292 0.05 16.58 -10.63
CA HIS A 292 -0.84 15.63 -9.97
C HIS A 292 -0.02 14.70 -9.07
N ARG A 293 -0.55 14.32 -7.91
CA ARG A 293 0.20 13.56 -6.87
C ARG A 293 0.70 12.16 -7.29
N SER A 294 0.44 11.72 -8.51
CA SER A 294 0.78 10.36 -8.96
C SER A 294 1.94 10.39 -9.96
N MET A 295 3.08 10.98 -9.60
CA MET A 295 4.17 11.32 -10.52
C MET A 295 5.05 10.15 -10.98
N GLN A 296 4.71 8.91 -10.61
CA GLN A 296 5.61 7.76 -10.74
C GLN A 296 6.03 7.48 -12.19
N THR A 297 5.10 7.51 -13.14
CA THR A 297 5.43 7.33 -14.57
C THR A 297 6.34 8.45 -15.04
N ASP A 298 5.98 9.68 -14.74
CA ASP A 298 6.66 10.86 -15.25
C ASP A 298 8.09 10.97 -14.73
N MET A 299 8.35 10.56 -13.50
CA MET A 299 9.70 10.49 -12.93
C MET A 299 10.49 9.30 -13.48
N LEU A 300 9.87 8.12 -13.62
CA LEU A 300 10.50 6.94 -14.22
C LEU A 300 11.05 7.24 -15.62
N PHE A 301 10.25 7.92 -16.45
CA PHE A 301 10.63 8.28 -17.82
C PHE A 301 11.30 9.65 -17.95
N GLY A 302 11.28 10.48 -16.90
CA GLY A 302 11.96 11.76 -16.83
C GLY A 302 11.34 12.86 -17.71
N PHE A 303 10.03 13.11 -17.62
CA PHE A 303 9.36 14.09 -18.48
C PHE A 303 8.42 15.10 -17.79
N ALA A 304 8.35 15.15 -16.45
CA ALA A 304 7.46 16.10 -15.74
C ALA A 304 8.13 17.00 -14.69
N GLY A 305 9.46 17.07 -14.71
CA GLY A 305 10.20 18.12 -14.03
C GLY A 305 10.46 19.31 -14.97
N TYR A 306 10.62 20.49 -14.40
CA TYR A 306 11.14 21.65 -15.11
C TYR A 306 12.67 21.53 -15.21
N GLU A 307 13.17 21.36 -16.42
CA GLU A 307 14.59 21.03 -16.70
C GLU A 307 15.49 22.27 -16.88
N PHE A 308 14.95 23.48 -16.73
CA PHE A 308 15.70 24.73 -16.89
C PHE A 308 16.47 24.85 -18.24
N GLY A 309 15.96 24.20 -19.30
CA GLY A 309 16.58 24.19 -20.63
C GLY A 309 17.80 23.28 -20.77
N LEU A 310 18.03 22.39 -19.79
CA LEU A 310 19.14 21.43 -19.80
C LEU A 310 18.65 20.06 -20.30
N ALA A 311 19.58 19.23 -20.77
CA ALA A 311 19.29 17.85 -21.09
C ALA A 311 19.42 16.96 -19.84
N PHE A 312 18.39 16.15 -19.58
CA PHE A 312 18.34 15.24 -18.44
C PHE A 312 18.54 13.77 -18.86
N PRO A 313 19.12 12.95 -17.98
CA PRO A 313 19.31 11.52 -18.24
C PRO A 313 17.99 10.74 -18.12
N THR A 314 17.93 9.58 -18.78
CA THR A 314 16.82 8.63 -18.66
C THR A 314 17.14 7.49 -17.70
N SER A 315 16.11 6.82 -17.17
CA SER A 315 16.29 5.71 -16.23
C SER A 315 16.53 4.37 -16.94
N PRO A 316 17.54 3.58 -16.53
CA PRO A 316 17.62 2.17 -16.90
C PRO A 316 16.43 1.34 -16.40
N HIS A 317 15.77 1.74 -15.30
CA HIS A 317 14.58 1.04 -14.79
C HIS A 317 13.36 1.20 -15.71
N ALA A 318 13.30 2.26 -16.52
CA ALA A 318 12.26 2.44 -17.52
C ALA A 318 12.34 1.39 -18.65
N ALA A 319 13.50 0.73 -18.82
CA ALA A 319 13.70 -0.33 -19.79
C ALA A 319 13.44 -1.75 -19.22
N ASN A 320 13.05 -1.86 -17.94
CA ASN A 320 12.75 -3.15 -17.34
C ASN A 320 11.47 -3.74 -17.99
N PRO A 321 11.46 -5.03 -18.41
CA PRO A 321 10.24 -5.68 -18.87
C PRO A 321 9.12 -5.51 -17.83
N ASP A 322 7.89 -5.29 -18.28
CA ASP A 322 6.71 -5.03 -17.44
C ASP A 322 6.80 -3.87 -16.44
N THR A 323 7.89 -3.08 -16.49
CA THR A 323 8.11 -1.83 -15.77
C THR A 323 7.70 -1.89 -14.29
N CYS A 324 6.57 -1.29 -13.93
CA CYS A 324 6.08 -1.21 -12.55
C CYS A 324 5.86 -2.59 -11.92
N VAL A 325 5.32 -3.54 -12.70
CA VAL A 325 4.93 -4.89 -12.22
C VAL A 325 6.14 -5.69 -11.77
N SER A 326 7.29 -5.52 -12.43
CA SER A 326 8.51 -6.26 -12.13
C SER A 326 9.08 -5.96 -10.75
N CYS A 327 8.84 -4.76 -10.21
CA CYS A 327 9.29 -4.41 -8.86
C CYS A 327 8.15 -4.50 -7.84
N HIS A 328 6.99 -3.90 -8.13
CA HIS A 328 5.89 -3.74 -7.17
C HIS A 328 5.00 -4.97 -7.02
N MET A 329 5.06 -5.90 -7.96
CA MET A 329 4.28 -7.15 -7.91
C MET A 329 5.20 -8.38 -7.94
N ALA A 330 6.41 -8.25 -7.39
CA ALA A 330 7.36 -9.36 -7.26
C ALA A 330 6.69 -10.61 -6.67
N GLU A 331 7.19 -11.78 -7.06
CA GLU A 331 6.56 -13.05 -6.67
C GLU A 331 6.62 -13.23 -5.15
N LYS A 332 5.46 -13.51 -4.56
CA LYS A 332 5.29 -13.81 -3.14
C LYS A 332 4.22 -14.88 -2.98
N ASP A 333 4.50 -15.90 -2.17
CA ASP A 333 3.59 -17.03 -1.91
C ASP A 333 3.13 -17.78 -3.17
N GLY A 334 3.99 -17.84 -4.20
CA GLY A 334 3.75 -18.54 -5.48
C GLY A 334 2.82 -17.80 -6.45
N VAL A 335 2.59 -16.50 -6.23
CA VAL A 335 1.83 -15.62 -7.13
C VAL A 335 2.51 -14.25 -7.23
N MET A 336 2.22 -13.47 -8.28
CA MET A 336 2.60 -12.06 -8.32
C MET A 336 1.90 -11.32 -7.18
N SER A 337 2.66 -10.62 -6.33
CA SER A 337 2.10 -9.94 -5.16
C SER A 337 1.09 -8.87 -5.56
N HIS A 338 -0.06 -8.86 -4.90
CA HIS A 338 -1.08 -7.80 -5.01
C HIS A 338 -1.04 -6.84 -3.82
N GLU A 339 0.07 -6.80 -3.07
CA GLU A 339 0.32 -5.77 -2.06
C GLU A 339 0.82 -4.46 -2.69
N PHE A 340 1.31 -4.53 -3.94
CA PHE A 340 1.85 -3.42 -4.75
C PHE A 340 3.04 -2.69 -4.09
N LYS A 341 3.75 -3.37 -3.18
CA LYS A 341 4.88 -2.85 -2.43
C LYS A 341 6.14 -3.61 -2.81
N VAL A 342 7.25 -2.89 -2.82
CA VAL A 342 8.59 -3.49 -2.86
C VAL A 342 8.94 -3.87 -1.42
N GLU A 343 8.72 -5.14 -1.05
CA GLU A 343 8.97 -5.63 0.31
C GLU A 343 10.33 -6.31 0.48
N ASP A 344 10.80 -6.98 -0.57
CA ASP A 344 12.06 -7.73 -0.55
C ASP A 344 12.92 -7.33 -1.76
N ALA A 345 14.10 -6.77 -1.47
CA ALA A 345 14.97 -6.19 -2.47
C ALA A 345 15.50 -7.25 -3.46
N GLU A 346 15.75 -8.47 -3.00
CA GLU A 346 16.23 -9.55 -3.87
C GLU A 346 15.12 -10.00 -4.84
N SER A 347 13.89 -10.20 -4.37
CA SER A 347 12.77 -10.61 -5.21
C SER A 347 12.41 -9.57 -6.29
N SER A 348 12.54 -8.27 -5.96
CA SER A 348 12.20 -7.18 -6.87
C SER A 348 13.38 -6.75 -7.77
N CYS A 349 14.62 -6.92 -7.32
CA CYS A 349 15.80 -6.36 -8.01
C CYS A 349 16.85 -7.39 -8.40
N GLY A 350 16.82 -8.60 -7.82
CA GLY A 350 17.89 -9.62 -7.90
C GLY A 350 18.21 -10.10 -9.32
N SER A 351 17.26 -9.97 -10.26
CA SER A 351 17.49 -10.26 -11.68
C SER A 351 18.59 -9.39 -12.31
N CYS A 352 18.76 -8.16 -11.82
CA CYS A 352 19.77 -7.20 -12.26
C CYS A 352 20.77 -6.80 -11.16
N HIS A 353 20.38 -6.95 -9.90
CA HIS A 353 21.13 -6.58 -8.71
C HIS A 353 21.23 -7.77 -7.77
N ALA A 354 21.93 -8.82 -8.21
CA ALA A 354 22.03 -10.06 -7.46
C ALA A 354 22.63 -9.88 -6.05
N GLY A 355 22.01 -10.49 -5.05
CA GLY A 355 22.44 -10.45 -3.66
C GLY A 355 22.09 -9.14 -2.96
N LEU A 356 21.02 -8.47 -3.40
CA LEU A 356 20.65 -7.18 -2.86
C LEU A 356 19.80 -7.32 -1.60
N GLU A 357 20.31 -6.80 -0.49
CA GLU A 357 19.61 -6.87 0.81
C GLU A 357 18.72 -5.63 1.09
N THR A 358 18.94 -4.53 0.38
CA THR A 358 18.21 -3.26 0.59
C THR A 358 17.93 -2.55 -0.71
N VAL A 359 16.75 -1.94 -0.84
CA VAL A 359 16.44 -1.05 -1.98
C VAL A 359 17.28 0.24 -1.93
N ASN A 360 17.72 0.65 -0.74
CA ASN A 360 18.51 1.85 -0.52
C ASN A 360 20.01 1.56 -0.67
N ARG A 361 20.42 1.23 -1.90
CA ARG A 361 21.80 0.88 -2.23
C ARG A 361 22.74 2.07 -2.12
N PRO A 362 24.03 1.85 -1.79
CA PRO A 362 25.03 2.90 -1.82
C PRO A 362 24.98 3.69 -3.12
N ALA A 363 24.89 5.01 -2.99
CA ALA A 363 24.93 5.92 -4.11
C ALA A 363 26.30 5.91 -4.80
N LEU A 364 26.36 6.47 -6.01
CA LEU A 364 27.61 6.58 -6.77
C LEU A 364 28.43 7.83 -6.41
N GLY A 365 27.92 8.66 -5.50
CA GLY A 365 28.56 9.87 -5.03
C GLY A 365 27.71 10.51 -3.95
N ASP A 366 28.35 11.38 -3.17
CA ASP A 366 27.74 12.30 -2.22
C ASP A 366 27.02 13.38 -3.04
N TYR A 367 25.70 13.29 -3.12
CA TYR A 367 24.86 14.13 -3.97
C TYR A 367 24.26 15.33 -3.23
N ASP A 368 24.14 15.27 -1.91
CA ASP A 368 23.66 16.38 -1.08
C ASP A 368 24.81 17.24 -0.49
N GLY A 369 26.05 16.77 -0.56
CA GLY A 369 27.25 17.51 -0.20
C GLY A 369 27.60 17.45 1.30
N ASP A 370 27.07 16.49 2.03
CA ASP A 370 27.30 16.31 3.47
C ASP A 370 28.65 15.64 3.82
N LYS A 371 29.41 15.22 2.79
CA LYS A 371 30.70 14.52 2.82
C LYS A 371 30.62 13.05 3.17
N VAL A 372 29.44 12.45 3.15
CA VAL A 372 29.18 11.02 3.32
C VAL A 372 28.59 10.50 2.01
N ILE A 373 28.91 9.24 1.65
CA ILE A 373 28.22 8.55 0.56
C ILE A 373 27.28 7.55 1.21
N GLU A 374 26.00 7.84 1.17
CA GLU A 374 24.94 7.04 1.78
C GLU A 374 24.19 6.20 0.74
N GLY A 375 23.02 5.67 1.11
CA GLY A 375 22.13 5.05 0.16
C GLY A 375 21.44 6.10 -0.74
N ILE A 376 21.11 5.73 -1.98
CA ILE A 376 20.49 6.65 -2.95
C ILE A 376 19.23 7.36 -2.43
N GLN A 377 18.42 6.70 -1.60
CA GLN A 377 17.24 7.32 -1.02
C GLN A 377 17.57 8.33 0.06
N ASP A 378 18.70 8.16 0.77
CA ASP A 378 19.13 9.10 1.80
C ASP A 378 19.74 10.35 1.17
N GLU A 379 20.60 10.17 0.15
CA GLU A 379 21.11 11.26 -0.69
C GLU A 379 20.00 12.13 -1.29
N VAL A 380 18.92 11.50 -1.80
CA VAL A 380 17.78 12.23 -2.35
C VAL A 380 16.97 12.93 -1.25
N LYS A 381 16.84 12.36 -0.05
CA LYS A 381 16.19 13.05 1.08
C LYS A 381 17.01 14.26 1.56
N GLY A 382 18.34 14.14 1.58
CA GLY A 382 19.23 15.27 1.87
C GLY A 382 19.06 16.41 0.86
N LEU A 383 19.00 16.07 -0.44
CA LEU A 383 18.71 17.05 -1.50
C LEU A 383 17.33 17.69 -1.38
N ILE A 384 16.30 16.92 -0.99
CA ILE A 384 14.95 17.44 -0.69
C ILE A 384 15.05 18.48 0.44
N ALA A 385 15.69 18.13 1.57
CA ALA A 385 15.82 19.02 2.72
C ALA A 385 16.60 20.31 2.39
N LEU A 386 17.66 20.21 1.58
CA LEU A 386 18.41 21.37 1.11
C LEU A 386 17.58 22.30 0.22
N LEU A 387 16.74 21.72 -0.64
CA LEU A 387 15.87 22.50 -1.53
C LEU A 387 14.72 23.16 -0.76
N GLU A 388 14.11 22.45 0.18
CA GLU A 388 13.11 23.00 1.11
C GLU A 388 13.67 24.23 1.83
N HIS A 389 14.84 24.09 2.47
CA HIS A 389 15.50 25.18 3.16
C HIS A 389 15.83 26.35 2.22
N ALA A 390 16.33 26.07 1.02
CA ALA A 390 16.61 27.11 0.03
C ALA A 390 15.35 27.87 -0.41
N LEU A 391 14.21 27.18 -0.57
CA LEU A 391 12.93 27.80 -0.89
C LEU A 391 12.42 28.68 0.24
N GLU A 392 12.55 28.24 1.50
CA GLU A 392 12.20 29.02 2.68
C GLU A 392 13.05 30.30 2.80
N GLU A 393 14.36 30.21 2.55
CA GLU A 393 15.26 31.38 2.55
C GLU A 393 14.96 32.34 1.40
N ALA A 394 14.60 31.84 0.22
CA ALA A 394 14.27 32.65 -0.94
C ALA A 394 12.94 33.40 -0.79
N VAL A 395 12.04 32.90 0.07
CA VAL A 395 10.72 33.49 0.34
C VAL A 395 10.53 33.68 1.85
N PRO A 396 11.30 34.57 2.53
CA PRO A 396 11.40 34.58 3.99
C PRO A 396 10.07 34.85 4.70
N ASN A 397 9.21 35.69 4.11
CA ASN A 397 7.88 36.03 4.61
C ASN A 397 6.77 35.10 4.07
N GLY A 398 7.10 34.18 3.18
CA GLY A 398 6.13 33.30 2.52
C GLY A 398 6.31 31.83 2.89
N GLU A 399 5.24 31.08 2.74
CA GLU A 399 5.19 29.63 2.94
C GLU A 399 4.59 28.97 1.70
N MET A 400 5.19 27.86 1.27
CA MET A 400 4.72 27.09 0.13
C MET A 400 3.53 26.22 0.54
N HIS A 401 2.46 26.25 -0.24
CA HIS A 401 1.32 25.35 -0.10
C HIS A 401 1.05 24.63 -1.41
N GLU A 402 0.64 23.37 -1.33
CA GLU A 402 0.07 22.63 -2.44
C GLU A 402 -1.32 22.12 -2.07
N SER A 403 -2.33 22.60 -2.78
CA SER A 403 -3.73 22.26 -2.53
C SER A 403 -4.54 22.32 -3.81
N HIS A 404 -5.49 21.38 -3.97
CA HIS A 404 -6.40 21.32 -5.12
C HIS A 404 -5.70 21.36 -6.49
N GLY A 405 -4.48 20.83 -6.58
CA GLY A 405 -3.70 20.81 -7.81
C GLY A 405 -3.13 22.19 -8.18
N GLN A 406 -2.87 23.04 -7.19
CA GLN A 406 -2.15 24.30 -7.29
C GLN A 406 -1.00 24.35 -6.29
N VAL A 407 0.14 24.92 -6.69
CA VAL A 407 1.26 25.28 -5.81
C VAL A 407 1.33 26.80 -5.73
N TYR A 408 1.16 27.34 -4.53
CA TYR A 408 1.12 28.78 -4.30
C TYR A 408 1.85 29.12 -3.02
N PHE A 409 2.17 30.40 -2.86
CA PHE A 409 2.85 30.91 -1.67
C PHE A 409 1.92 31.89 -0.96
N VAL A 410 1.91 31.84 0.37
CA VAL A 410 1.11 32.75 1.22
C VAL A 410 1.99 33.39 2.28
N ASP A 411 1.56 34.51 2.85
CA ASP A 411 2.27 35.20 3.92
C ASP A 411 2.20 34.37 5.21
N LYS A 412 3.34 34.18 5.90
CA LYS A 412 3.40 33.41 7.16
C LYS A 412 2.53 33.98 8.27
N ALA A 413 2.23 35.28 8.24
CA ALA A 413 1.38 35.94 9.22
C ALA A 413 -0.11 35.97 8.80
N ASP A 414 -0.42 35.71 7.53
CA ASP A 414 -1.78 35.71 6.99
C ASP A 414 -1.89 34.80 5.75
N GLU A 415 -2.40 33.59 5.95
CA GLU A 415 -2.58 32.58 4.91
C GLU A 415 -3.51 33.01 3.76
N ASN A 416 -4.33 34.06 3.96
CA ASN A 416 -5.20 34.60 2.90
C ASN A 416 -4.46 35.52 1.93
N LYS A 417 -3.24 35.95 2.29
CA LYS A 417 -2.45 36.88 1.51
C LYS A 417 -1.43 36.12 0.67
N LYS A 418 -1.68 36.04 -0.65
CA LYS A 418 -0.74 35.43 -1.60
C LYS A 418 0.57 36.21 -1.68
N VAL A 419 1.67 35.47 -1.75
CA VAL A 419 3.02 35.96 -2.04
C VAL A 419 3.38 35.57 -3.47
N ASN A 420 3.75 36.56 -4.28
CA ASN A 420 4.25 36.31 -5.62
C ASN A 420 5.73 35.94 -5.56
N VAL A 421 6.09 34.86 -6.25
CA VAL A 421 7.46 34.38 -6.35
C VAL A 421 7.96 34.47 -7.78
N ALA A 422 9.28 34.53 -7.94
CA ALA A 422 9.91 34.44 -9.25
C ALA A 422 9.60 33.09 -9.93
N PRO A 423 9.53 33.00 -11.27
CA PRO A 423 9.28 31.76 -11.98
C PRO A 423 10.20 30.60 -11.57
N GLU A 424 11.47 30.88 -11.31
CA GLU A 424 12.48 29.90 -10.91
C GLU A 424 12.16 29.26 -9.56
N ILE A 425 11.68 30.06 -8.59
CA ILE A 425 11.25 29.59 -7.27
C ILE A 425 10.03 28.68 -7.41
N TYR A 426 9.06 29.09 -8.23
CA TYR A 426 7.87 28.28 -8.49
C TYR A 426 8.22 26.94 -9.15
N TRP A 427 9.13 26.93 -10.14
CA TRP A 427 9.54 25.71 -10.81
C TRP A 427 10.39 24.79 -9.94
N ALA A 428 11.21 25.35 -9.05
CA ALA A 428 11.89 24.58 -8.03
C ALA A 428 10.91 23.92 -7.05
N ALA A 429 9.88 24.65 -6.60
CA ALA A 429 8.79 24.10 -5.81
C ALA A 429 7.99 23.01 -6.55
N TRP A 430 7.70 23.21 -7.85
CA TRP A 430 7.08 22.18 -8.68
C TRP A 430 7.92 20.89 -8.70
N ASN A 431 9.23 21.02 -8.91
CA ASN A 431 10.16 19.89 -8.96
C ASN A 431 10.26 19.17 -7.62
N LEU A 432 10.31 19.91 -6.51
CA LEU A 432 10.25 19.37 -5.16
C LEU A 432 9.00 18.51 -4.98
N ILE A 433 7.82 19.09 -5.22
CA ILE A 433 6.53 18.41 -5.12
C ILE A 433 6.45 17.19 -6.05
N ALA A 434 7.06 17.26 -7.24
CA ALA A 434 7.10 16.15 -8.19
C ALA A 434 7.88 14.95 -7.63
N VAL A 435 9.06 15.21 -7.04
CA VAL A 435 9.91 14.18 -6.43
C VAL A 435 9.27 13.62 -5.16
N GLU A 436 8.66 14.45 -4.33
CA GLU A 436 7.96 13.99 -3.13
C GLU A 436 6.75 13.11 -3.46
N ASN A 437 5.95 13.52 -4.44
CA ASN A 437 4.78 12.76 -4.89
C ASN A 437 5.14 11.48 -5.63
N ASP A 438 6.33 11.39 -6.22
CA ASP A 438 6.86 10.14 -6.75
C ASP A 438 7.10 9.12 -5.63
N GLY A 439 7.67 9.56 -4.51
CA GLY A 439 7.83 8.77 -3.29
C GLY A 439 8.85 7.63 -3.38
N SER A 440 9.52 7.44 -4.52
CA SER A 440 10.57 6.42 -4.65
C SER A 440 11.90 6.86 -4.04
N HIS A 441 12.03 8.15 -3.72
CA HIS A 441 13.27 8.80 -3.30
C HIS A 441 14.43 8.49 -4.27
N GLY A 442 14.14 8.62 -5.56
CA GLY A 442 15.12 8.46 -6.63
C GLY A 442 15.22 7.06 -7.22
N ILE A 443 14.60 6.02 -6.65
CA ILE A 443 14.70 4.65 -7.22
C ILE A 443 14.13 4.58 -8.64
N HIS A 444 13.03 5.26 -8.95
CA HIS A 444 12.47 5.22 -10.31
C HIS A 444 13.44 5.77 -11.35
N ASN A 445 14.16 6.86 -11.05
CA ASN A 445 15.13 7.46 -11.96
C ASN A 445 16.22 8.24 -11.20
N PRO A 446 17.28 7.55 -10.70
CA PRO A 446 18.22 8.16 -9.76
C PRO A 446 18.94 9.38 -10.34
N ALA A 447 19.43 9.27 -11.57
CA ALA A 447 20.22 10.32 -12.20
C ALA A 447 19.35 11.55 -12.53
N TYR A 448 18.11 11.33 -12.99
CA TYR A 448 17.16 12.41 -13.26
C TYR A 448 16.77 13.14 -11.97
N THR A 449 16.38 12.40 -10.93
CA THR A 449 15.92 12.97 -9.66
C THR A 449 17.01 13.80 -8.99
N VAL A 450 18.24 13.27 -8.90
CA VAL A 450 19.38 14.01 -8.33
C VAL A 450 19.63 15.30 -9.11
N LYS A 451 19.72 15.21 -10.44
CA LYS A 451 19.93 16.39 -11.29
C LYS A 451 18.81 17.41 -11.14
N LEU A 452 17.56 16.97 -11.04
CA LEU A 452 16.39 17.83 -10.94
C LEU A 452 16.42 18.65 -9.65
N LEU A 453 16.76 18.02 -8.53
CA LEU A 453 16.87 18.70 -7.25
C LEU A 453 18.09 19.64 -7.23
N GLN A 454 19.24 19.20 -7.74
CA GLN A 454 20.46 20.02 -7.78
C GLN A 454 20.30 21.28 -8.63
N GLU A 455 19.70 21.16 -9.82
CA GLU A 455 19.44 22.32 -10.67
C GLU A 455 18.30 23.20 -10.12
N SER A 456 17.31 22.64 -9.43
CA SER A 456 16.30 23.43 -8.70
C SER A 456 16.93 24.24 -7.56
N TYR A 457 17.82 23.63 -6.76
CA TYR A 457 18.57 24.32 -5.72
C TYR A 457 19.39 25.47 -6.30
N LYS A 458 20.08 25.22 -7.41
CA LYS A 458 20.88 26.23 -8.10
C LYS A 458 20.04 27.34 -8.69
N ALA A 459 18.85 27.05 -9.21
CA ALA A 459 17.92 28.05 -9.71
C ALA A 459 17.44 28.98 -8.58
N VAL A 460 17.23 28.44 -7.38
CA VAL A 460 16.79 29.21 -6.20
C VAL A 460 17.93 30.01 -5.58
N THR A 461 19.10 29.42 -5.40
CA THR A 461 20.23 30.03 -4.65
C THR A 461 21.24 30.77 -5.52
N GLY A 462 21.21 30.55 -6.84
CA GLY A 462 22.22 31.01 -7.79
C GLY A 462 23.55 30.26 -7.72
N LYS A 463 23.66 29.18 -6.92
CA LYS A 463 24.90 28.40 -6.72
C LYS A 463 24.62 26.89 -6.74
N PRO A 464 25.55 26.06 -7.23
CA PRO A 464 25.41 24.62 -7.12
C PRO A 464 25.37 24.17 -5.65
N VAL A 465 24.83 22.97 -5.40
CA VAL A 465 24.86 22.34 -4.07
C VAL A 465 26.31 22.27 -3.58
N PRO A 466 26.64 22.84 -2.41
CA PRO A 466 28.02 22.91 -1.95
C PRO A 466 28.62 21.52 -1.71
N ASN A 467 29.86 21.29 -2.18
CA ASN A 467 30.62 20.03 -2.02
C ASN A 467 30.00 18.77 -2.66
N ALA A 468 28.82 18.86 -3.24
CA ALA A 468 28.14 17.73 -3.87
C ALA A 468 28.80 17.29 -5.18
N THR A 469 28.66 16.01 -5.45
CA THR A 469 28.85 15.40 -6.77
C THR A 469 27.68 15.82 -7.66
N LEU A 470 27.94 16.64 -8.68
CA LEU A 470 26.90 17.14 -9.58
C LEU A 470 26.57 16.15 -10.72
N ARG A 471 25.31 16.15 -11.18
CA ARG A 471 24.80 15.27 -12.24
C ARG A 471 24.26 16.01 -13.48
#